data_AF-A0A6I4T306-F1
#
_entry.id   AF-A0A6I4T306-F1
#
_cell.length_a   1.000
_cell.length_b   1.000
_cell.length_c   1.000
_cell.angle_alpha   90.00
_cell.angle_beta   90.00
_cell.angle_gamma   90.00
#
_symmetry.space_group_name_H-M   'P 1'
#
loop_
_entity.id
_entity.type
_entity.pdbx_description
1 polymer ?
#
loop_
_entity_poly.entity_id
_entity_poly.type
_entity_poly.pdbx_seq_one_letter_code
_entity_poly.pdbx_strand_id
1 'polypeptide(L)' 'MHIDADTGASGDQAFGFIGTAEFSGHAGELRYVHGGGTTFVEGDTNGDRLADFSIALTGLHTLVSGDFML' A
#
# COMPACT_ATOMS: atom_id res chain seq x y z
N MET A 1 -6.99 6.00 12.81
CA MET A 1 -5.64 5.47 13.12
C MET A 1 -4.83 5.66 11.87
N HIS A 2 -3.62 6.20 12.00
CA HIS A 2 -2.66 6.38 10.91
C HIS A 2 -1.60 5.27 11.00
N ILE A 3 -1.03 4.85 9.88
CA ILE A 3 0.07 3.87 9.82
C ILE A 3 1.28 4.63 9.30
N ASP A 4 2.39 4.55 10.01
CA ASP A 4 3.65 5.08 9.54
C ASP A 4 4.16 4.27 8.33
N ALA A 5 4.37 4.94 7.21
CA ALA A 5 4.78 4.34 5.96
C ALA A 5 6.26 3.93 5.92
N ASP A 6 7.13 4.49 6.75
CA ASP A 6 8.57 4.16 6.74
C ASP A 6 9.10 3.91 8.16
N THR A 7 9.18 2.64 8.52
CA THR A 7 9.66 2.20 9.84
C THR A 7 11.15 2.45 10.09
N GLY A 8 11.93 2.76 9.04
CA GLY A 8 13.33 3.12 9.13
C GLY A 8 13.55 4.62 9.37
N ALA A 9 12.53 5.44 9.17
CA ALA A 9 12.57 6.89 9.36
C ALA A 9 11.94 7.29 10.71
N SER A 10 12.45 8.38 11.30
CA SER A 10 11.81 8.96 12.48
C SER A 10 10.66 9.86 12.04
N GLY A 11 9.46 9.63 12.57
CA GLY A 11 8.32 10.50 12.31
C GLY A 11 7.06 9.69 12.03
N ASP A 12 6.17 10.29 11.25
CA ASP A 12 4.94 9.67 10.78
C ASP A 12 4.86 9.94 9.27
N GLN A 13 5.32 8.98 8.48
CA GLN A 13 5.47 9.14 7.04
C GLN A 13 4.18 8.75 6.32
N ALA A 14 3.80 9.55 5.32
CA ALA A 14 2.70 9.24 4.40
C ALA A 14 3.13 8.19 3.38
N PHE A 15 2.21 7.31 2.97
CA PHE A 15 2.47 6.39 1.87
C PHE A 15 2.48 7.10 0.51
N GLY A 16 3.26 6.57 -0.43
CA GLY A 16 3.18 6.86 -1.86
C GLY A 16 2.34 5.82 -2.60
N PHE A 17 1.19 6.21 -3.15
CA PHE A 17 0.37 5.31 -3.95
C PHE A 17 0.99 5.08 -5.34
N ILE A 18 1.35 3.82 -5.63
CA ILE A 18 1.99 3.40 -6.89
C ILE A 18 1.03 2.68 -7.85
N GLY A 19 -0.26 2.65 -7.54
CA GLY A 19 -1.27 1.97 -8.37
C GLY A 19 -1.10 0.45 -8.33
N THR A 20 -0.92 -0.17 -9.49
CA THR A 20 -0.75 -1.63 -9.63
C THR A 20 0.71 -2.05 -9.82
N ALA A 21 1.66 -1.10 -9.83
CA ALA A 21 3.07 -1.40 -9.97
C ALA A 21 3.56 -2.33 -8.85
N GLU A 22 4.61 -3.11 -9.12
CA GLU A 22 5.30 -3.88 -8.08
C GLU A 22 6.07 -2.96 -7.15
N PHE A 23 6.25 -3.39 -5.89
CA PHE A 23 7.11 -2.69 -4.95
C PHE A 23 8.54 -2.60 -5.51
N SER A 24 9.09 -1.39 -5.52
CA SER A 24 10.43 -1.12 -6.02
C SER A 24 11.50 -1.40 -4.95
N GLY A 25 11.10 -1.45 -3.68
CA GLY A 25 11.96 -1.57 -2.50
C GLY A 25 12.22 -0.22 -1.84
N HIS A 26 11.39 0.77 -2.12
CA HIS A 26 11.31 1.99 -1.32
C HIS A 26 10.27 1.77 -0.22
N ALA A 27 10.63 1.99 1.04
CA ALA A 27 9.66 1.98 2.12
C ALA A 27 8.58 3.05 1.88
N GLY A 28 7.36 2.75 2.30
CA GLY A 28 6.21 3.62 2.18
C GLY A 28 5.47 3.51 0.85
N GLU A 29 5.66 2.42 0.10
CA GLU A 29 4.90 2.17 -1.11
C GLU A 29 3.53 1.55 -0.78
N LEU A 30 2.46 2.08 -1.39
CA LEU A 30 1.10 1.55 -1.30
C LEU A 30 0.60 1.18 -2.69
N ARG A 31 0.12 -0.06 -2.85
CA ARG A 31 -0.42 -0.57 -4.12
C ARG A 31 -1.77 -1.24 -3.93
N TYR A 32 -2.42 -1.57 -5.03
CA TYR A 32 -3.51 -2.53 -5.02
C TYR A 32 -3.33 -3.61 -6.08
N VAL A 33 -3.89 -4.79 -5.80
CA VAL A 33 -3.92 -5.94 -6.71
C VAL A 33 -5.29 -6.61 -6.70
N HIS A 34 -5.62 -7.35 -7.76
CA HIS A 34 -6.84 -8.16 -7.84
C HIS A 34 -6.51 -9.64 -7.75
N GLY A 35 -7.30 -10.38 -6.97
CA GLY A 35 -7.16 -11.83 -6.84
C GLY A 35 -8.49 -12.47 -6.42
N GLY A 36 -8.94 -13.50 -7.13
CA GLY A 36 -10.13 -14.26 -6.76
C GLY A 36 -11.41 -13.44 -6.60
N GLY A 37 -11.58 -12.36 -7.40
CA GLY A 37 -12.74 -11.46 -7.29
C GLY A 37 -12.67 -10.44 -6.13
N THR A 38 -11.52 -10.32 -5.47
CA THR A 38 -11.25 -9.41 -4.36
C THR A 38 -10.16 -8.42 -4.76
N THR A 39 -10.23 -7.21 -4.22
CA THR A 39 -9.18 -6.20 -4.33
C THR A 39 -8.39 -6.18 -3.03
N PHE A 40 -7.07 -6.29 -3.10
CA PHE A 40 -6.19 -6.19 -1.95
C PHE A 40 -5.43 -4.87 -2.02
N VAL A 41 -5.52 -4.07 -0.96
CA VAL A 41 -4.67 -2.90 -0.76
C VAL A 41 -3.51 -3.32 0.11
N GLU A 42 -2.29 -3.14 -0.38
CA GLU A 42 -1.07 -3.65 0.24
C GLU A 42 -0.06 -2.52 0.40
N GLY A 43 0.66 -2.52 1.53
CA GLY A 43 1.74 -1.57 1.78
C GLY A 43 3.03 -2.27 2.18
N ASP A 44 4.15 -1.72 1.71
CA ASP A 44 5.51 -2.06 2.11
C ASP A 44 6.06 -0.91 2.96
N THR A 45 6.32 -1.17 4.24
CA THR A 45 6.75 -0.18 5.25
C THR A 45 8.22 -0.27 5.61
N ASN A 46 8.93 -1.26 5.06
CA ASN A 46 10.31 -1.56 5.42
C ASN A 46 11.25 -1.61 4.19
N GLY A 47 10.69 -1.58 2.97
CA GLY A 47 11.42 -1.57 1.70
C GLY A 47 11.91 -2.92 1.21
N ASP A 48 11.39 -4.05 1.74
CA ASP A 48 11.81 -5.40 1.36
C ASP A 48 11.11 -5.96 0.11
N ARG A 49 10.19 -5.19 -0.49
CA ARG A 49 9.36 -5.56 -1.65
C ARG A 49 8.28 -6.58 -1.36
N LEU A 50 7.97 -6.82 -0.10
CA LEU A 50 6.87 -7.66 0.35
C LEU A 50 5.81 -6.78 1.02
N ALA A 51 4.56 -7.23 0.94
CA ALA A 51 3.48 -6.56 1.65
C ALA A 51 3.64 -6.81 3.16
N ASP A 52 3.83 -5.74 3.93
CA ASP A 52 3.83 -5.77 5.39
C ASP A 52 2.40 -5.84 5.95
N PHE A 53 1.42 -5.33 5.20
CA PHE A 53 0.00 -5.51 5.48
C PHE A 53 -0.82 -5.65 4.20
N SER A 54 -2.03 -6.22 4.35
CA SER A 54 -3.01 -6.35 3.26
C SER A 54 -4.43 -6.13 3.78
N ILE A 55 -5.21 -5.31 3.08
CA ILE A 55 -6.62 -5.04 3.36
C ILE A 55 -7.45 -5.58 2.19
N ALA A 56 -8.33 -6.53 2.48
CA ALA A 56 -9.23 -7.11 1.49
C ALA A 56 -10.51 -6.28 1.35
N LEU A 57 -10.82 -5.86 0.11
CA LEU A 57 -12.07 -5.24 -0.29
C LEU A 57 -12.83 -6.23 -1.18
N THR A 58 -14.03 -6.63 -0.76
CA THR A 58 -14.87 -7.53 -1.56
C THR A 58 -15.21 -6.90 -2.90
N GLY A 59 -14.98 -7.62 -3.99
CA GLY A 59 -15.19 -7.15 -5.36
C GLY A 59 -13.92 -6.65 -6.04
N LEU A 60 -14.06 -6.31 -7.32
CA LEU A 60 -12.98 -5.75 -8.14
C LEU A 60 -13.16 -4.24 -8.26
N HIS A 61 -12.30 -3.50 -7.56
CA HIS A 61 -12.31 -2.05 -7.52
C HIS A 61 -11.07 -1.51 -8.23
N THR A 62 -11.27 -0.49 -9.07
CA THR A 62 -10.15 0.32 -9.59
C THR A 62 -9.94 1.46 -8.62
N LEU A 63 -8.78 1.49 -7.96
CA LEU A 63 -8.45 2.50 -6.96
C LEU A 63 -7.50 3.54 -7.55
N VAL A 64 -7.68 4.79 -7.15
CA VAL A 64 -6.82 5.93 -7.49
C VAL A 64 -6.29 6.58 -6.21
N SER A 65 -5.27 7.44 -6.32
CA SER A 65 -4.69 8.11 -5.15
C SER A 65 -5.72 8.90 -4.33
N GLY A 66 -6.75 9.45 -4.98
CA GLY A 66 -7.83 10.19 -4.31
C GLY A 66 -8.75 9.34 -3.42
N ASP A 67 -8.67 8.02 -3.48
CA ASP A 67 -9.42 7.11 -2.61
C ASP A 67 -8.76 6.92 -1.24
N PHE A 68 -7.54 7.42 -1.07
CA PHE A 68 -6.76 7.28 0.15
C PHE A 68 -6.52 8.64 0.83
N MET A 69 -6.59 8.63 2.16
CA MET A 69 -6.04 9.71 2.99
C MET A 69 -4.64 9.28 3.40
N LEU A 70 -3.61 9.92 2.84
CA LEU A 70 -2.20 9.60 3.02
C LEU A 70 -1.47 10.77 3.69
#